data_AF-A0A1G8ZY76-F1
#
_entry.id   AF-A0A1G8ZY76-F1
#
_cell.length_a   1.000
_cell.length_b   1.000
_cell.length_c   1.000
_cell.angle_alpha   90.00
_cell.angle_beta   90.00
_cell.angle_gamma   90.00
#
_symmetry.space_group_name_H-M   'P 1'
#
loop_
_entity.id
_entity.type
_entity.pdbx_description
1 polymer ?
#
loop_
_entity_poly.entity_id
_entity_poly.type
_entity_poly.pdbx_seq_one_letter_code
_entity_poly.pdbx_strand_id
1 'polypeptide(L)'
;MNNIAFVDTEIQEGTGRILDIGSIRTGGAVYHSSSVADFIHFLQGARYICGHNLIHHDLKYIHDAVQAAGISGNVCLDTLYWSPLLFPMRPYHALLKDDKLQTEELNNPLNDAIKARELFMDEVEAFRKLSPAMQHIYYFLLNRQKEFSAFFDYLEYQPEGSAPETLIRECFAARICEHADLGRMVTEHPVELAYALAMINTRSRI
;
A
#
# COMPACT_ATOMS: atom_id res chain seq x y z
N MET A 1 -15.90 -10.59 -5.25
CA MET A 1 -14.61 -9.87 -5.26
C MET A 1 -14.82 -8.57 -4.52
N ASN A 2 -13.91 -8.20 -3.63
CA ASN A 2 -13.96 -6.91 -2.95
C ASN A 2 -13.77 -5.79 -3.99
N ASN A 3 -14.76 -4.90 -4.13
CA ASN A 3 -14.72 -3.81 -5.09
C ASN A 3 -13.74 -2.74 -4.61
N ILE A 4 -12.69 -2.47 -5.39
CA ILE A 4 -11.71 -1.42 -5.11
C ILE A 4 -11.83 -0.33 -6.20
N ALA A 5 -11.73 0.93 -5.79
CA ALA A 5 -11.46 2.05 -6.68
C ALA A 5 -9.99 2.48 -6.48
N PHE A 6 -9.22 2.48 -7.56
CA PHE A 6 -7.84 2.97 -7.59
C PHE A 6 -7.87 4.42 -8.01
N VAL A 7 -7.14 5.29 -7.34
CA VAL A 7 -7.25 6.75 -7.50
C VAL A 7 -5.86 7.38 -7.46
N ASP A 8 -5.70 8.40 -8.29
CA ASP A 8 -4.63 9.39 -8.23
C ASP A 8 -5.21 10.78 -8.51
N THR A 9 -4.60 11.83 -7.98
CA THR A 9 -5.07 13.21 -8.10
C THR A 9 -3.96 14.18 -8.50
N GLU A 10 -4.29 15.06 -9.44
CA GLU A 10 -3.46 16.23 -9.75
C GLU A 10 -3.92 17.41 -8.93
N ILE A 11 -3.03 17.97 -8.13
CA ILE A 11 -3.35 19.06 -7.21
C ILE A 11 -2.52 20.28 -7.55
N GLN A 12 -3.17 21.45 -7.57
CA GLN A 12 -2.47 22.72 -7.73
C GLN A 12 -1.63 23.03 -6.48
N GLU A 13 -0.33 23.21 -6.69
CA GLU A 13 0.60 23.62 -5.63
C GLU A 13 0.16 24.94 -4.96
N GLY A 14 0.30 25.00 -3.64
CA GLY A 14 -0.01 26.17 -2.83
C GLY A 14 -1.50 26.40 -2.55
N THR A 15 -2.40 26.10 -3.48
CA THR A 15 -3.86 26.28 -3.28
C THR A 15 -4.56 25.01 -2.80
N GLY A 16 -4.00 23.82 -3.11
CA GLY A 16 -4.64 22.55 -2.79
C GLY A 16 -5.88 22.26 -3.66
N ARG A 17 -6.08 23.02 -4.74
CA ARG A 17 -7.21 22.81 -5.65
C ARG A 17 -6.98 21.56 -6.48
N ILE A 18 -7.99 20.69 -6.54
CA ILE A 18 -8.00 19.54 -7.45
C ILE A 18 -8.06 20.05 -8.90
N LEU A 19 -7.04 19.72 -9.69
CA LEU A 19 -6.94 20.02 -11.11
C LEU A 19 -7.51 18.89 -11.96
N ASP A 20 -7.29 17.64 -11.54
CA ASP A 20 -7.78 16.45 -12.21
C ASP A 20 -7.81 15.26 -11.25
N ILE A 21 -8.67 14.28 -11.54
CA ILE A 21 -8.77 13.03 -10.79
C ILE A 21 -8.83 11.89 -11.79
N GLY A 22 -7.94 10.93 -11.62
CA GLY A 22 -7.96 9.68 -12.34
C GLY A 22 -8.40 8.55 -11.44
N SER A 23 -9.29 7.69 -11.93
CA SER A 23 -9.69 6.51 -11.19
C SER A 23 -10.10 5.34 -12.06
N ILE A 24 -9.79 4.13 -11.60
CA ILE A 24 -10.21 2.88 -12.22
C ILE A 24 -10.75 1.94 -11.14
N ARG A 25 -11.86 1.25 -11.43
CA ARG A 25 -12.39 0.19 -10.54
C ARG A 25 -11.82 -1.17 -10.91
N THR A 26 -11.86 -2.13 -9.98
CA THR A 26 -11.49 -3.53 -10.25
C THR A 26 -12.23 -4.11 -11.47
N GLY A 27 -13.48 -3.69 -11.72
CA GLY A 27 -14.28 -4.10 -12.88
C GLY A 27 -13.94 -3.41 -14.21
N GLY A 28 -12.95 -2.51 -14.24
CA GLY A 28 -12.48 -1.83 -15.45
C GLY A 28 -13.20 -0.53 -15.80
N ALA A 29 -14.24 -0.13 -15.05
CA ALA A 29 -14.83 1.20 -15.20
C ALA A 29 -13.79 2.27 -14.85
N VAL A 30 -13.72 3.32 -15.66
CA VAL A 30 -12.77 4.42 -15.50
C VAL A 30 -13.48 5.75 -15.27
N TYR A 31 -12.81 6.64 -14.57
CA TYR A 31 -13.19 8.02 -14.34
C TYR A 31 -11.96 8.90 -14.55
N HIS A 32 -12.12 9.99 -15.30
CA HIS A 32 -11.05 10.95 -15.55
C HIS A 32 -11.66 12.32 -15.78
N SER A 33 -11.65 13.17 -14.74
CA SER A 33 -12.21 14.52 -14.75
C SER A 33 -11.89 15.23 -13.43
N SER A 34 -12.07 16.54 -13.38
CA SER A 34 -11.98 17.35 -12.15
C SER A 34 -13.30 17.45 -11.36
N SER A 35 -14.38 16.82 -11.83
CA SER A 35 -15.72 16.93 -11.23
C SER A 35 -15.87 16.05 -9.98
N VAL A 36 -15.63 16.63 -8.80
CA VAL A 36 -15.76 15.92 -7.51
C VAL A 36 -17.14 15.27 -7.33
N ALA A 37 -18.23 15.90 -7.81
CA ALA A 37 -19.57 15.33 -7.72
C ALA A 37 -19.71 14.02 -8.52
N ASP A 38 -19.18 14.00 -9.74
CA ASP A 38 -19.20 12.79 -10.58
C ASP A 38 -18.24 11.73 -10.04
N PHE A 39 -17.13 12.15 -9.43
CA PHE A 39 -16.21 11.25 -8.75
C PHE A 39 -16.87 10.54 -7.56
N ILE A 40 -17.64 11.27 -6.74
CA ILE A 40 -18.44 10.67 -5.64
C ILE A 40 -19.38 9.61 -6.20
N HIS A 41 -20.10 9.91 -7.30
CA HIS A 41 -20.99 8.95 -7.93
C HIS A 41 -20.24 7.72 -8.45
N PHE A 42 -19.08 7.92 -9.07
CA PHE A 42 -18.23 6.85 -9.58
C PHE A 42 -17.76 5.88 -8.48
N LEU A 43 -17.42 6.42 -7.30
CA LEU A 43 -17.00 5.66 -6.13
C LEU A 43 -18.13 4.83 -5.50
N GLN A 44 -19.41 5.10 -5.80
CA GLN A 44 -20.53 4.38 -5.19
C GLN A 44 -20.42 2.86 -5.42
N GLY A 45 -20.52 2.11 -4.32
CA GLY A 45 -20.41 0.65 -4.31
C GLY A 45 -18.98 0.11 -4.36
N ALA A 46 -17.95 0.96 -4.31
CA ALA A 46 -16.61 0.52 -3.93
C ALA A 46 -16.56 0.29 -2.42
N ARG A 47 -15.86 -0.77 -1.98
CA ARG A 47 -15.62 -1.06 -0.56
C ARG A 47 -14.30 -0.45 -0.10
N TYR A 48 -13.29 -0.47 -0.97
CA TYR A 48 -11.96 0.06 -0.68
C TYR A 48 -11.60 1.15 -1.68
N ILE A 49 -10.75 2.06 -1.24
CA ILE A 49 -10.01 2.98 -2.11
C ILE A 49 -8.53 2.63 -2.04
N CYS A 50 -7.82 2.68 -3.16
CA CYS A 50 -6.40 2.34 -3.26
C CYS A 50 -5.65 3.38 -4.10
N GLY A 51 -4.37 3.61 -3.83
CA GLY A 51 -3.52 4.47 -4.63
C GLY A 51 -2.06 4.32 -4.25
N HIS A 52 -1.22 5.19 -4.79
CA HIS A 52 0.20 5.26 -4.42
C HIS A 52 0.44 6.51 -3.59
N ASN A 53 0.85 6.33 -2.32
CA ASN A 53 0.93 7.42 -1.34
C ASN A 53 -0.42 8.07 -1.01
N LEU A 54 -1.53 7.38 -1.31
CA LEU A 54 -2.91 7.83 -1.13
C LEU A 54 -3.17 8.42 0.26
N ILE A 55 -2.70 7.75 1.32
CA ILE A 55 -3.07 8.09 2.70
C ILE A 55 -2.55 9.46 3.11
N HIS A 56 -1.33 9.79 2.68
CA HIS A 56 -0.65 11.02 3.08
C HIS A 56 -0.58 12.05 1.95
N HIS A 57 -1.05 11.72 0.76
CA HIS A 57 -1.11 12.62 -0.38
C HIS A 57 -2.56 12.94 -0.75
N ASP A 58 -3.19 12.10 -1.56
CA ASP A 58 -4.48 12.38 -2.21
C ASP A 58 -5.62 12.54 -1.21
N LEU A 59 -5.68 11.70 -0.15
CA LEU A 59 -6.76 11.79 0.84
C LEU A 59 -6.84 13.15 1.52
N LYS A 60 -5.77 13.94 1.57
CA LYS A 60 -5.84 15.32 2.09
C LYS A 60 -6.86 16.19 1.34
N TYR A 61 -7.11 15.89 0.08
CA TYR A 61 -7.95 16.67 -0.82
C TYR A 61 -9.28 15.97 -1.15
N ILE A 62 -9.30 14.64 -1.21
CA ILE A 62 -10.49 13.87 -1.59
C ILE A 62 -11.18 13.13 -0.44
N HIS A 63 -10.73 13.30 0.82
CA HIS A 63 -11.34 12.60 1.97
C HIS A 63 -12.86 12.77 2.04
N ASP A 64 -13.36 13.99 1.90
CA ASP A 64 -14.80 14.28 1.99
C ASP A 64 -15.58 13.61 0.86
N ALA A 65 -15.01 13.54 -0.35
CA ALA A 65 -15.62 12.84 -1.48
C ALA A 65 -15.70 11.32 -1.23
N VAL A 66 -14.63 10.74 -0.68
CA VAL A 66 -14.56 9.32 -0.31
C VAL A 66 -15.58 8.99 0.79
N GLN A 67 -15.71 9.85 1.81
CA GLN A 67 -16.73 9.70 2.86
C GLN A 67 -18.15 9.85 2.30
N ALA A 68 -18.39 10.83 1.42
CA ALA A 68 -19.69 11.04 0.78
C ALA A 68 -20.12 9.86 -0.10
N ALA A 69 -19.16 9.11 -0.67
CA ALA A 69 -19.42 7.87 -1.41
C ALA A 69 -19.70 6.65 -0.51
N GLY A 70 -19.60 6.81 0.83
CA GLY A 70 -19.84 5.75 1.80
C GLY A 70 -18.63 4.86 2.08
N ILE A 71 -17.43 5.25 1.67
CA ILE A 71 -16.19 4.51 1.92
C ILE A 71 -15.59 5.03 3.24
N SER A 72 -15.43 4.14 4.22
CA SER A 72 -14.83 4.50 5.51
C SER A 72 -13.34 4.82 5.37
N GLY A 73 -12.81 5.73 6.19
CA GLY A 73 -11.37 6.03 6.21
C GLY A 73 -10.48 4.83 6.58
N ASN A 74 -11.04 3.80 7.23
CA ASN A 74 -10.29 2.61 7.67
C ASN A 74 -10.03 1.57 6.58
N VAL A 75 -10.55 1.79 5.36
CA VAL A 75 -10.44 0.87 4.21
C VAL A 75 -9.65 1.49 3.05
N CYS A 76 -8.66 2.31 3.40
CA CYS A 76 -7.71 2.90 2.45
C CYS A 76 -6.49 1.99 2.29
N LEU A 77 -6.21 1.59 1.06
CA LEU A 77 -5.07 0.76 0.68
C LEU A 77 -4.00 1.67 0.06
N ASP A 78 -2.74 1.49 0.46
CA ASP A 78 -1.65 2.33 -0.02
C ASP A 78 -0.46 1.47 -0.45
N THR A 79 -0.17 1.50 -1.74
CA THR A 79 0.91 0.71 -2.34
C THR A 79 2.30 1.20 -1.94
N LEU A 80 2.44 2.47 -1.53
CA LEU A 80 3.77 3.03 -1.23
C LEU A 80 4.48 2.28 -0.10
N TYR A 81 3.74 1.92 0.95
CA TYR A 81 4.32 1.34 2.17
C TYR A 81 4.58 -0.17 2.04
N TRP A 82 3.79 -0.87 1.22
CA TRP A 82 3.95 -2.30 0.99
C TRP A 82 5.07 -2.63 0.01
N SER A 83 5.26 -1.78 -1.00
CA SER A 83 6.29 -1.94 -2.02
C SER A 83 7.70 -2.25 -1.47
N PRO A 84 8.25 -1.51 -0.49
CA PRO A 84 9.57 -1.84 0.08
C PRO A 84 9.61 -3.14 0.91
N LEU A 85 8.49 -3.60 1.47
CA LEU A 85 8.43 -4.88 2.21
C LEU A 85 8.37 -6.09 1.28
N LEU A 86 7.67 -5.96 0.16
CA LEU A 86 7.38 -7.04 -0.78
C LEU A 86 8.39 -7.09 -1.93
N PHE A 87 8.99 -5.95 -2.25
CA PHE A 87 9.99 -5.83 -3.29
C PHE A 87 11.28 -5.08 -2.87
N PRO A 88 11.90 -5.44 -1.74
CA PRO A 88 13.07 -4.74 -1.17
C PRO A 88 14.28 -4.63 -2.10
N MET A 89 14.42 -5.51 -3.10
CA MET A 89 15.52 -5.46 -4.08
C MET A 89 15.28 -4.51 -5.26
N ARG A 90 14.07 -3.94 -5.41
CA ARG A 90 13.86 -2.87 -6.40
C ARG A 90 13.11 -1.71 -5.72
N PRO A 91 13.83 -0.86 -4.96
CA PRO A 91 13.23 0.27 -4.25
C PRO A 91 12.47 1.25 -5.16
N TYR A 92 12.67 1.17 -6.48
CA TYR A 92 11.99 1.98 -7.50
C TYR A 92 10.99 1.14 -8.34
N HIS A 93 10.19 0.30 -7.68
CA HIS A 93 9.31 -0.66 -8.37
C HIS A 93 8.10 0.02 -9.07
N ALA A 94 7.87 -0.38 -10.32
CA ALA A 94 6.75 -0.07 -11.21
C ALA A 94 6.54 1.40 -11.64
N LEU A 95 6.20 2.31 -10.72
CA LEU A 95 5.81 3.68 -11.11
C LEU A 95 6.95 4.49 -11.74
N LEU A 96 8.21 4.17 -11.38
CA LEU A 96 9.39 4.86 -11.92
C LEU A 96 10.05 4.14 -13.10
N LYS A 97 9.57 2.95 -13.50
CA LYS A 97 10.35 2.08 -14.39
C LYS A 97 10.38 2.51 -15.85
N ASP A 98 9.42 3.28 -16.33
CA ASP A 98 9.35 3.69 -17.74
C ASP A 98 9.33 5.21 -17.99
N ASP A 99 9.10 6.03 -16.96
CA ASP A 99 8.92 7.49 -17.10
C ASP A 99 10.22 8.28 -17.36
N LYS A 100 11.39 7.62 -17.47
CA LYS A 100 12.65 8.29 -17.83
C LYS A 100 13.15 8.05 -19.25
N LEU A 101 12.37 7.37 -20.11
CA LEU A 101 12.74 7.19 -21.54
C LEU A 101 11.62 7.47 -22.54
N GLN A 102 10.42 7.89 -22.10
CA GLN A 102 9.40 8.44 -23.00
C GLN A 102 9.02 9.83 -22.53
N THR A 103 9.68 10.81 -23.13
CA THR A 103 9.21 12.19 -23.19
C THR A 103 7.76 12.20 -23.71
N GLU A 104 6.84 12.81 -22.97
CA GLU A 104 5.46 13.22 -23.36
C GLU A 104 4.24 12.38 -22.92
N GLU A 105 4.32 11.47 -21.93
CA GLU A 105 3.11 11.26 -21.10
C GLU A 105 3.02 12.43 -20.11
N LEU A 106 2.26 13.47 -20.47
CA LEU A 106 1.82 14.49 -19.53
C LEU A 106 1.24 13.80 -18.29
N ASN A 107 1.64 14.25 -17.09
CA ASN A 107 1.10 13.85 -15.78
C ASN A 107 -0.41 13.52 -15.90
N ASN A 108 -0.75 12.23 -15.90
CA ASN A 108 -2.09 11.75 -16.19
C ASN A 108 -2.53 10.85 -15.03
N PRO A 109 -3.38 11.37 -14.14
CA PRO A 109 -3.75 10.64 -12.93
C PRO A 109 -4.52 9.36 -13.25
N LEU A 110 -5.15 9.22 -14.42
CA LEU A 110 -5.80 7.95 -14.80
C LEU A 110 -4.74 6.87 -15.09
N ASN A 111 -3.65 7.21 -15.77
CA ASN A 111 -2.55 6.28 -16.01
C ASN A 111 -1.92 5.86 -14.69
N ASP A 112 -1.72 6.80 -13.75
CA ASP A 112 -1.14 6.51 -12.45
C ASP A 112 -2.06 5.66 -11.57
N ALA A 113 -3.38 5.89 -11.61
CA ALA A 113 -4.36 5.02 -10.96
C ALA A 113 -4.35 3.58 -11.55
N ILE A 114 -4.14 3.43 -12.86
CA ILE A 114 -3.97 2.12 -13.51
C ILE A 114 -2.67 1.44 -13.06
N LYS A 115 -1.55 2.16 -13.02
CA LYS A 115 -0.26 1.66 -12.51
C LYS A 115 -0.40 1.23 -11.04
N ALA A 116 -1.09 2.01 -10.20
CA ALA A 116 -1.35 1.67 -8.80
C ALA A 116 -2.20 0.40 -8.65
N ARG A 117 -3.19 0.18 -9.53
CA ARG A 117 -3.96 -1.07 -9.58
C ARG A 117 -3.07 -2.27 -9.85
N GLU A 118 -2.22 -2.18 -10.86
CA GLU A 118 -1.32 -3.26 -11.25
C GLU A 118 -0.34 -3.57 -10.12
N LEU A 119 0.29 -2.54 -9.55
CA LEU A 119 1.19 -2.67 -8.41
C LEU A 119 0.50 -3.31 -7.20
N PHE A 120 -0.71 -2.89 -6.84
CA PHE A 120 -1.45 -3.48 -5.73
C PHE A 120 -1.72 -4.98 -5.95
N MET A 121 -2.03 -5.40 -7.18
CA MET A 121 -2.25 -6.81 -7.49
C MET A 121 -0.94 -7.61 -7.39
N ASP A 122 0.18 -7.04 -7.83
CA ASP A 122 1.51 -7.61 -7.64
C ASP A 122 1.85 -7.75 -6.15
N GLU A 123 1.52 -6.75 -5.32
CA GLU A 123 1.71 -6.78 -3.86
C GLU A 123 0.89 -7.89 -3.20
N VAL A 124 -0.39 -8.02 -3.57
CA VAL A 124 -1.26 -9.11 -3.11
C VAL A 124 -0.69 -10.48 -3.46
N GLU A 125 -0.18 -10.64 -4.69
CA GLU A 125 0.45 -11.89 -5.12
C GLU A 125 1.76 -12.15 -4.36
N ALA A 126 2.61 -11.13 -4.21
CA ALA A 126 3.88 -11.22 -3.51
C ALA A 126 3.67 -11.60 -2.04
N PHE A 127 2.72 -10.98 -1.35
CA PHE A 127 2.37 -11.31 0.03
C PHE A 127 1.92 -12.78 0.15
N ARG A 128 1.05 -13.24 -0.75
CA ARG A 128 0.57 -14.64 -0.76
C ARG A 128 1.69 -15.67 -1.00
N LYS A 129 2.77 -15.27 -1.69
CA LYS A 129 3.95 -16.11 -1.93
C LYS A 129 4.96 -16.13 -0.78
N LEU A 130 4.84 -15.23 0.21
CA LEU A 130 5.70 -15.25 1.40
C LEU A 130 5.54 -16.57 2.16
N SER A 131 6.58 -16.96 2.91
CA SER A 131 6.44 -18.08 3.85
C SER A 131 5.39 -17.72 4.91
N PRO A 132 4.66 -18.71 5.47
CA PRO A 132 3.69 -18.44 6.52
C PRO A 132 4.30 -17.64 7.68
N ALA A 133 5.54 -17.94 8.07
CA ALA A 133 6.21 -17.20 9.14
C ALA A 133 6.45 -15.72 8.81
N MET A 134 6.80 -15.38 7.56
CA MET A 134 6.94 -13.98 7.14
C MET A 134 5.60 -13.25 7.10
N GLN A 135 4.53 -13.90 6.64
CA GLN A 135 3.18 -13.32 6.67
C GLN A 135 2.74 -13.00 8.11
N HIS A 136 3.00 -13.93 9.06
CA HIS A 136 2.74 -13.72 10.48
C HIS A 136 3.56 -12.56 11.05
N ILE A 137 4.86 -12.50 10.76
CA ILE A 137 5.73 -11.42 11.23
C ILE A 137 5.20 -10.07 10.75
N TYR A 138 4.91 -9.92 9.46
CA TYR A 138 4.35 -8.67 8.93
C TYR A 138 2.99 -8.35 9.56
N TYR A 139 2.10 -9.34 9.73
CA TYR A 139 0.83 -9.10 10.39
C TYR A 139 1.02 -8.57 11.81
N PHE A 140 1.78 -9.23 12.66
CA PHE A 140 1.93 -8.81 14.06
C PHE A 140 2.63 -7.47 14.22
N LEU A 141 3.56 -7.12 13.31
CA LEU A 141 4.20 -5.82 13.32
C LEU A 141 3.28 -4.71 12.78
N LEU A 142 2.51 -4.97 11.73
CA LEU A 142 1.91 -3.92 10.91
C LEU A 142 0.39 -3.80 11.01
N ASN A 143 -0.35 -4.80 11.50
CA ASN A 143 -1.83 -4.79 11.44
C ASN A 143 -2.51 -3.61 12.15
N ARG A 144 -1.82 -2.96 13.09
CA ARG A 144 -2.33 -1.79 13.85
C ARG A 144 -1.95 -0.45 13.24
N GLN A 145 -1.16 -0.47 12.17
CA GLN A 145 -0.63 0.71 11.51
C GLN A 145 -1.58 1.10 10.37
N LYS A 146 -1.96 2.39 10.30
CA LYS A 146 -2.99 2.86 9.37
C LYS A 146 -2.61 2.61 7.90
N GLU A 147 -1.32 2.61 7.59
CA GLU A 147 -0.78 2.37 6.25
C GLU A 147 -0.90 0.91 5.80
N PHE A 148 -1.13 -0.02 6.73
CA PHE A 148 -1.04 -1.47 6.46
C PHE A 148 -2.31 -2.24 6.83
N SER A 149 -3.10 -1.76 7.80
CA SER A 149 -4.23 -2.51 8.36
C SER A 149 -5.27 -2.94 7.31
N ALA A 150 -5.62 -2.05 6.38
CA ALA A 150 -6.62 -2.32 5.36
C ALA A 150 -6.19 -3.42 4.38
N PHE A 151 -4.88 -3.61 4.17
CA PHE A 151 -4.36 -4.67 3.30
C PHE A 151 -4.64 -6.05 3.89
N PHE A 152 -4.49 -6.22 5.20
CA PHE A 152 -4.85 -7.47 5.87
C PHE A 152 -6.36 -7.71 5.90
N ASP A 153 -7.18 -6.68 6.08
CA ASP A 153 -8.64 -6.77 5.93
C ASP A 153 -9.03 -7.22 4.52
N TYR A 154 -8.40 -6.62 3.49
CA TYR A 154 -8.62 -6.99 2.10
C TYR A 154 -8.30 -8.46 1.80
N LEU A 155 -7.21 -8.96 2.38
CA LEU A 155 -6.78 -10.35 2.26
C LEU A 155 -7.56 -11.32 3.16
N GLU A 156 -8.39 -10.81 4.06
CA GLU A 156 -9.03 -11.59 5.14
C GLU A 156 -7.97 -12.36 5.96
N TYR A 157 -6.79 -11.76 6.14
CA TYR A 157 -5.65 -12.39 6.82
C TYR A 157 -5.64 -12.03 8.31
N GLN A 158 -6.03 -12.99 9.14
CA GLN A 158 -6.05 -12.86 10.61
C GLN A 158 -5.53 -14.16 11.23
N PRO A 159 -4.21 -14.30 11.40
CA PRO A 159 -3.65 -15.50 11.99
C PRO A 159 -3.89 -15.58 13.50
N GLU A 160 -3.92 -16.80 14.03
CA GLU A 160 -3.99 -17.06 15.47
C GLU A 160 -2.61 -16.94 16.15
N GLY A 161 -2.63 -16.69 17.47
CA GLY A 161 -1.43 -16.56 18.30
C GLY A 161 -0.83 -15.15 18.30
N SER A 162 0.23 -14.94 19.08
CA SER A 162 1.03 -13.71 19.05
C SER A 162 2.39 -13.95 19.71
N ALA A 163 3.39 -14.25 18.90
CA ALA A 163 4.78 -14.34 19.36
C ALA A 163 5.74 -13.83 18.28
N PRO A 164 5.60 -12.55 17.85
CA PRO A 164 6.44 -11.98 16.79
C PRO A 164 7.94 -12.11 17.12
N GLU A 165 8.34 -11.92 18.38
CA GLU A 165 9.74 -12.08 18.79
C GLU A 165 10.28 -13.49 18.52
N THR A 166 9.57 -14.53 18.97
CA THR A 166 9.97 -15.93 18.77
C THR A 166 10.04 -16.25 17.29
N LEU A 167 9.01 -15.88 16.52
CA LEU A 167 8.98 -16.08 15.08
C LEU A 167 10.15 -15.39 14.37
N ILE A 168 10.47 -14.16 14.76
CA ILE A 168 11.62 -13.42 14.21
C ILE A 168 12.93 -14.12 14.56
N ARG A 169 13.13 -14.56 15.81
CA ARG A 169 14.35 -15.28 16.22
C ARG A 169 14.53 -16.57 15.43
N GLU A 170 13.47 -17.31 15.21
CA GLU A 170 13.49 -18.55 14.44
C GLU A 170 13.77 -18.30 12.95
N CYS A 171 13.07 -17.33 12.34
CA CYS A 171 13.20 -17.03 10.91
C CYS A 171 14.55 -16.39 10.54
N PHE A 172 15.13 -15.63 11.47
CA PHE A 172 16.35 -14.86 11.27
C PHE A 172 17.51 -15.34 12.13
N ALA A 173 17.45 -16.58 12.62
CA ALA A 173 18.55 -17.22 13.34
C ALA A 173 19.86 -17.08 12.58
N ALA A 174 20.93 -16.68 13.29
CA ALA A 174 22.26 -16.39 12.73
C ALA A 174 22.33 -15.26 11.67
N ARG A 175 21.22 -14.54 11.41
CA ARG A 175 21.16 -13.38 10.48
C ARG A 175 20.96 -12.05 11.21
N ILE A 176 20.50 -12.11 12.46
CA ILE A 176 20.40 -10.98 13.37
C ILE A 176 21.19 -11.28 14.65
N CYS A 177 21.55 -10.23 15.39
CA CYS A 177 22.24 -10.38 16.68
C CYS A 177 21.35 -11.17 17.67
N GLU A 178 21.91 -12.20 18.31
CA GLU A 178 21.21 -13.01 19.32
C GLU A 178 20.73 -12.15 20.50
N HIS A 179 21.51 -11.15 20.88
CA HIS A 179 21.20 -10.20 21.96
C HIS A 179 20.38 -8.99 21.50
N ALA A 180 19.86 -8.98 20.27
CA ALA A 180 18.96 -7.91 19.84
C ALA A 180 17.72 -7.86 20.75
N ASP A 181 17.39 -6.65 21.20
CA ASP A 181 16.21 -6.36 22.01
C ASP A 181 14.95 -6.33 21.14
N LEU A 182 14.54 -7.50 20.67
CA LEU A 182 13.38 -7.66 19.79
C LEU A 182 12.08 -7.24 20.47
N GLY A 183 11.94 -7.43 21.78
CA GLY A 183 10.72 -7.02 22.48
C GLY A 183 10.52 -5.51 22.45
N ARG A 184 11.59 -4.76 22.66
CA ARG A 184 11.55 -3.31 22.48
C ARG A 184 11.29 -2.91 21.03
N MET A 185 11.96 -3.53 20.06
CA MET A 185 11.77 -3.20 18.64
C MET A 185 10.34 -3.50 18.15
N VAL A 186 9.75 -4.63 18.57
CA VAL A 186 8.37 -5.02 18.21
C VAL A 186 7.36 -4.02 18.78
N THR A 187 7.61 -3.46 19.97
CA THR A 187 6.67 -2.58 20.66
C THR A 187 6.83 -1.11 20.30
N GLU A 188 8.07 -0.62 20.21
CA GLU A 188 8.39 0.80 19.98
C GLU A 188 8.62 1.13 18.49
N HIS A 189 9.13 0.18 17.70
CA HIS A 189 9.57 0.40 16.31
C HIS A 189 9.11 -0.71 15.34
N PRO A 190 7.84 -1.13 15.34
CA PRO A 190 7.40 -2.29 14.58
C PRO A 190 7.52 -2.11 13.06
N VAL A 191 7.30 -0.89 12.55
CA VAL A 191 7.36 -0.58 11.12
C VAL A 191 8.80 -0.60 10.64
N GLU A 192 9.69 0.07 11.35
CA GLU A 192 11.13 0.09 11.07
C GLU A 192 11.72 -1.31 11.15
N LEU A 193 11.31 -2.09 12.15
CA LEU A 193 11.70 -3.50 12.27
C LEU A 193 11.23 -4.30 11.07
N ALA A 194 9.98 -4.14 10.62
CA ALA A 194 9.47 -4.84 9.44
C ALA A 194 10.31 -4.54 8.18
N TYR A 195 10.66 -3.28 7.94
CA TYR A 195 11.53 -2.89 6.83
C TYR A 195 12.95 -3.46 6.97
N ALA A 196 13.54 -3.42 8.17
CA ALA A 196 14.85 -4.01 8.41
C ALA A 196 14.84 -5.52 8.13
N LEU A 197 13.82 -6.23 8.61
CA LEU A 197 13.65 -7.66 8.36
C LEU A 197 13.41 -7.96 6.88
N ALA A 198 12.66 -7.15 6.15
CA ALA A 198 12.46 -7.29 4.72
C ALA A 198 13.81 -7.23 3.97
N MET A 199 14.64 -6.24 4.32
CA MET A 199 15.98 -6.08 3.75
C MET A 199 16.89 -7.26 4.09
N ILE A 200 16.94 -7.67 5.36
CA ILE A 200 17.73 -8.86 5.76
C ILE A 200 17.23 -10.09 5.02
N ASN A 201 15.91 -10.21 4.79
CA ASN A 201 15.30 -11.34 4.12
C ASN A 201 15.66 -11.43 2.63
N THR A 202 16.10 -10.33 1.99
CA THR A 202 16.75 -10.40 0.68
C THR A 202 18.03 -11.21 0.84
N ARG A 203 18.03 -12.44 0.32
CA ARG A 203 19.20 -13.31 0.40
C ARG A 203 20.30 -12.69 -0.47
N SER A 204 21.11 -11.80 0.08
CA SER A 204 22.41 -11.48 -0.48
C SER A 204 23.28 -12.71 -0.36
N ARG A 205 23.25 -13.57 -1.37
CA ARG A 205 24.51 -14.17 -1.82
C ARG A 205 25.30 -13.02 -2.43
N ILE A 206 26.15 -12.40 -1.61
CA ILE A 206 27.39 -11.80 -2.13
C ILE A 206 28.28 -12.96 -2.57
#